data_AF-A0A660YAQ4-F1
#
_entry.id   AF-A0A660YAQ4-F1
#
_cell.length_a   1.000
_cell.length_b   1.000
_cell.length_c   1.000
_cell.angle_alpha   90.00
_cell.angle_beta   90.00
_cell.angle_gamma   90.00
#
_symmetry.space_group_name_H-M   'P 1'
#
loop_
_entity.id
_entity.type
_entity.pdbx_description
1 polymer ?
#
loop_
_entity_poly.entity_id
_entity_poly.type
_entity_poly.pdbx_seq_one_letter_code
_entity_poly.pdbx_strand_id
1 'polypeptide(L)'
;MLWSLRCPNGQLGTVGRARILRTSDINDDGLPEVVVGTAAWWVLCLDGSGRELWRYECYAHSALDLVVADLDGDGRKEVVQSNEYYYIHMTSHDGRGLAERYVGPKASRVFPLVVPEGRGEVICGASDARVRLFKLERGEGPFPFRLEERWSVPLGGEVTGLVLRG
;
A
#
# COMPACT_ATOMS: atom_id res chain seq x y z
N MET A 1 -12.50 19.22 19.15
CA MET A 1 -12.12 18.68 17.82
C MET A 1 -10.75 19.24 17.48
N LEU A 2 -9.73 18.38 17.31
CA LEU A 2 -8.34 18.84 17.11
C LEU A 2 -8.09 19.27 15.66
N TRP A 3 -8.62 18.52 14.68
CA TRP A 3 -8.63 18.88 13.25
C TRP A 3 -9.62 17.98 12.48
N SER A 4 -9.87 18.31 11.20
CA SER A 4 -10.53 17.41 10.24
C SER A 4 -9.98 17.63 8.84
N LEU A 5 -9.95 16.56 8.06
CA LEU A 5 -9.60 16.59 6.64
C LEU A 5 -10.79 16.14 5.79
N ARG A 6 -11.06 16.89 4.72
CA ARG A 6 -11.86 16.40 3.59
C ARG A 6 -10.92 15.76 2.59
N CYS A 7 -11.05 14.46 2.37
CA CYS A 7 -10.25 13.78 1.35
C CYS A 7 -10.53 14.41 -0.02
N PRO A 8 -9.49 14.58 -0.87
CA PRO A 8 -9.64 15.15 -2.20
C PRO A 8 -10.52 14.24 -3.08
N ASN A 9 -11.26 14.86 -3.99
CA ASN A 9 -11.99 14.12 -5.02
C ASN A 9 -11.00 13.55 -6.05
N GLY A 10 -11.43 12.48 -6.73
CA GLY A 10 -10.66 11.85 -7.79
C GLY A 10 -10.74 12.66 -9.08
N GLN A 11 -9.86 12.36 -10.02
CA GLN A 11 -9.78 13.06 -11.30
C GLN A 11 -11.10 13.02 -12.11
N LEU A 12 -11.93 11.99 -11.90
CA LEU A 12 -13.23 11.82 -12.55
C LEU A 12 -14.43 12.29 -11.69
N GLY A 13 -14.19 13.09 -10.65
CA GLY A 13 -15.24 13.57 -9.76
C GLY A 13 -15.70 12.55 -8.72
N THR A 14 -15.03 11.41 -8.61
CA THR A 14 -15.24 10.43 -7.54
C THR A 14 -15.06 11.10 -6.18
N VAL A 15 -16.04 10.93 -5.28
CA VAL A 15 -15.99 11.58 -3.97
C VAL A 15 -14.83 11.03 -3.14
N GLY A 16 -14.04 11.94 -2.58
CA GLY A 16 -12.98 11.64 -1.61
C GLY A 16 -13.54 11.05 -0.33
N ARG A 17 -13.77 9.74 -0.29
CA ARG A 17 -14.14 9.00 0.92
C ARG A 17 -12.91 8.30 1.47
N ALA A 18 -12.58 8.54 2.72
CA ALA A 18 -11.60 7.70 3.43
C ALA A 18 -12.15 6.27 3.52
N ARG A 19 -11.31 5.28 3.20
CA ARG A 19 -11.67 3.85 3.25
C ARG A 19 -10.90 3.11 4.30
N ILE A 20 -9.62 3.44 4.45
CA ILE A 20 -8.71 2.75 5.34
C ILE A 20 -7.68 3.74 5.88
N LEU A 21 -7.30 3.54 7.14
CA LEU A 21 -6.29 4.34 7.81
C LEU A 21 -5.24 3.43 8.45
N ARG A 22 -3.99 3.90 8.50
CA ARG A 22 -2.94 3.37 9.37
C ARG A 22 -2.19 4.52 10.02
N THR A 23 -1.56 4.23 11.14
CA THR A 23 -0.68 5.15 11.85
C THR A 23 0.68 4.51 12.01
N SER A 24 1.74 5.27 11.73
CA SER A 24 3.13 4.87 11.96
C SER A 24 3.99 6.12 11.86
N ASP A 25 5.11 6.14 12.59
CA ASP A 25 6.22 7.05 12.29
C ASP A 25 6.82 6.62 10.95
N ILE A 26 6.51 7.35 9.90
CA ILE A 26 6.84 7.05 8.49
C ILE A 26 8.08 7.81 8.07
N ASN A 27 8.19 9.07 8.51
CA ASN A 27 9.30 9.95 8.14
C ASN A 27 10.52 9.83 9.07
N ASP A 28 10.42 9.02 10.14
CA ASP A 28 11.45 8.78 11.17
C ASP A 28 11.76 10.03 12.01
N ASP A 29 10.73 10.85 12.30
CA ASP A 29 10.86 12.05 13.14
C ASP A 29 10.51 11.80 14.62
N GLY A 30 10.11 10.58 14.98
CA GLY A 30 9.71 10.18 16.32
C GLY A 30 8.24 10.43 16.65
N LEU A 31 7.45 10.99 15.72
CA LEU A 31 6.01 11.19 15.85
C LEU A 31 5.25 10.31 14.84
N PRO A 32 4.03 9.87 15.17
CA PRO A 32 3.24 9.08 14.22
C PRO A 32 2.53 9.95 13.18
N GLU A 33 2.68 9.59 11.91
CA GLU A 33 1.85 10.04 10.81
C GLU A 33 0.57 9.21 10.68
N VAL A 34 -0.41 9.77 9.95
CA VAL A 34 -1.65 9.11 9.54
C VAL A 34 -1.65 8.91 8.03
N VAL A 35 -1.70 7.67 7.57
CA VAL A 35 -1.89 7.33 6.15
C VAL A 35 -3.35 7.01 5.88
N VAL A 36 -3.92 7.62 4.85
CA VAL A 36 -5.32 7.47 4.47
C VAL A 36 -5.44 6.98 3.03
N GLY A 37 -5.96 5.77 2.84
CA GLY A 37 -6.39 5.28 1.53
C GLY A 37 -7.83 5.71 1.24
N THR A 38 -8.08 6.22 0.04
CA THR A 38 -9.38 6.79 -0.34
C THR A 38 -10.07 6.01 -1.47
N ALA A 39 -11.39 6.19 -1.59
CA ALA A 39 -12.17 5.73 -2.75
C ALA A 39 -11.88 6.53 -4.03
N ALA A 40 -11.16 7.65 -3.90
CA ALA A 40 -10.89 8.62 -4.96
C ALA A 40 -9.47 8.47 -5.54
N TRP A 41 -8.88 7.28 -5.43
CA TRP A 41 -7.58 6.91 -6.00
C TRP A 41 -6.37 7.56 -5.30
N TRP A 42 -6.62 8.27 -4.21
CA TRP A 42 -5.56 8.89 -3.41
C TRP A 42 -5.17 8.03 -2.22
N VAL A 43 -3.87 8.01 -1.96
CA VAL A 43 -3.27 7.67 -0.67
C VAL A 43 -2.63 8.96 -0.13
N LEU A 44 -3.03 9.38 1.06
CA LEU A 44 -2.53 10.60 1.71
C LEU A 44 -1.66 10.22 2.89
N CYS A 45 -0.65 11.01 3.20
CA CYS A 45 0.05 10.97 4.48
C CYS A 45 -0.06 12.33 5.16
N LEU A 46 -0.46 12.31 6.43
CA LEU A 46 -0.70 13.49 7.25
C LEU A 46 0.16 13.41 8.50
N ASP A 47 0.70 14.54 8.95
CA ASP A 47 1.31 14.62 10.28
C ASP A 47 0.25 14.59 11.39
N GLY A 48 0.69 14.55 12.66
CA GLY A 48 -0.20 14.55 13.82
C GLY A 48 -1.14 15.77 13.93
N SER A 49 -0.86 16.86 13.21
CA SER A 49 -1.71 18.06 13.14
C SER A 49 -2.75 18.00 12.01
N GLY A 50 -2.72 16.95 11.18
CA GLY A 50 -3.60 16.79 10.03
C GLY A 50 -3.10 17.52 8.78
N ARG A 51 -1.87 18.06 8.77
CA ARG A 51 -1.27 18.66 7.59
C ARG A 51 -0.79 17.56 6.64
N GLU A 52 -1.17 17.68 5.38
CA GLU A 52 -0.70 16.78 4.33
C GLU A 52 0.81 16.93 4.11
N LEU A 53 1.53 15.83 4.30
CA LEU A 53 2.95 15.71 3.99
C LEU A 53 3.15 15.34 2.53
N TRP A 54 2.36 14.37 2.04
CA TRP A 54 2.36 13.96 0.65
C TRP A 54 1.04 13.29 0.26
N ARG A 55 0.83 13.15 -1.05
CA ARG A 55 -0.24 12.35 -1.65
C ARG A 55 0.31 11.53 -2.81
N TYR A 56 -0.24 10.35 -3.00
CA TYR A 56 0.08 9.45 -4.11
C TYR A 56 -1.20 8.99 -4.80
N GLU A 57 -1.17 8.92 -6.13
CA GLU A 57 -2.29 8.41 -6.93
C GLU A 57 -2.09 6.92 -7.19
N CYS A 58 -2.89 6.07 -6.54
CA CYS A 58 -2.86 4.61 -6.69
C CYS A 58 -3.62 4.11 -7.92
N TYR A 59 -3.49 4.84 -9.04
CA TYR A 59 -4.01 4.56 -10.37
C TYR A 59 -5.47 4.07 -10.45
N ALA A 60 -6.35 4.96 -10.93
CA ALA A 60 -7.70 4.70 -11.44
C ALA A 60 -8.73 3.97 -10.53
N HIS A 61 -8.41 3.54 -9.30
CA HIS A 61 -9.36 2.79 -8.46
C HIS A 61 -9.17 3.00 -6.94
N SER A 62 -10.20 2.63 -6.16
CA SER A 62 -10.22 2.83 -4.71
C SER A 62 -9.09 2.09 -4.01
N ALA A 63 -8.39 2.73 -3.08
CA ALA A 63 -7.48 2.04 -2.17
C ALA A 63 -8.28 1.07 -1.26
N LEU A 64 -7.89 -0.20 -1.24
CA LEU A 64 -8.60 -1.26 -0.53
C LEU A 64 -7.95 -1.61 0.80
N ASP A 65 -6.64 -1.75 0.79
CA ASP A 65 -5.84 -2.02 1.97
C ASP A 65 -4.50 -1.31 1.86
N LEU A 66 -3.89 -1.04 3.01
CA LEU A 66 -2.57 -0.44 3.08
C LEU A 66 -1.83 -0.86 4.33
N VAL A 67 -0.51 -0.86 4.21
CA VAL A 67 0.42 -1.25 5.26
C VAL A 67 1.73 -0.49 5.16
N VAL A 68 2.43 -0.42 6.29
CA VAL A 68 3.60 0.43 6.48
C VAL A 68 4.72 -0.39 7.09
N ALA A 69 5.88 -0.41 6.44
CA ALA A 69 7.07 -1.10 6.92
C ALA A 69 8.32 -0.74 6.11
N ASP A 70 9.48 -0.91 6.73
CA ASP A 70 10.78 -0.90 6.04
C ASP A 70 10.91 -2.20 5.21
N LEU A 71 10.75 -2.08 3.89
CA LEU A 71 10.77 -3.19 2.96
C LEU A 71 12.05 -3.25 2.16
N ASP A 72 12.70 -2.12 1.91
CA ASP A 72 13.97 -2.07 1.19
C ASP A 72 15.21 -2.14 2.10
N GLY A 73 15.02 -2.08 3.41
CA GLY A 73 16.05 -2.22 4.42
C GLY A 73 16.88 -0.95 4.63
N ASP A 74 16.40 0.22 4.19
CA ASP A 74 17.11 1.50 4.33
C ASP A 74 16.88 2.18 5.70
N GLY A 75 16.03 1.60 6.55
CA GLY A 75 15.68 2.12 7.87
C GLY A 75 14.49 3.07 7.88
N ARG A 76 13.97 3.47 6.71
CA ARG A 76 12.75 4.25 6.55
C ARG A 76 11.62 3.30 6.16
N LYS A 77 10.37 3.73 6.41
CA LYS A 77 9.21 2.89 6.10
C LYS A 77 8.63 3.25 4.75
N GLU A 78 8.36 2.21 3.97
CA GLU A 78 7.53 2.27 2.79
C GLU A 78 6.06 2.07 3.17
N VAL A 79 5.19 2.54 2.29
CA VAL A 79 3.76 2.24 2.32
C VAL A 79 3.43 1.38 1.11
N VAL A 80 2.82 0.21 1.35
CA VAL A 80 2.30 -0.68 0.30
C VAL A 80 0.79 -0.61 0.30
N GLN A 81 0.18 -0.42 -0.86
CA GLN A 81 -1.27 -0.27 -1.01
C GLN A 81 -1.82 -1.15 -2.13
N SER A 82 -3.02 -1.70 -1.92
CA SER A 82 -3.84 -2.28 -3.00
C SER A 82 -4.90 -1.30 -3.47
N ASN A 83 -5.36 -1.48 -4.71
CA ASN A 83 -6.57 -0.86 -5.20
C ASN A 83 -7.63 -1.90 -5.65
N GLU A 84 -8.85 -1.43 -5.95
CA GLU A 84 -9.96 -2.23 -6.49
C GLU A 84 -9.69 -2.82 -7.89
N TYR A 85 -8.49 -2.61 -8.43
CA TYR A 85 -8.09 -3.05 -9.75
C TYR A 85 -6.91 -4.01 -9.63
N TYR A 86 -6.02 -3.95 -10.61
CA TYR A 86 -5.07 -5.01 -10.85
C TYR A 86 -3.75 -4.89 -10.11
N TYR A 87 -3.52 -3.82 -9.35
CA TYR A 87 -2.18 -3.45 -8.92
C TYR A 87 -2.02 -3.36 -7.40
N ILE A 88 -0.81 -3.73 -6.97
CA ILE A 88 -0.21 -3.29 -5.72
C ILE A 88 0.78 -2.19 -6.06
N HIS A 89 0.80 -1.15 -5.24
CA HIS A 89 1.75 -0.04 -5.31
C HIS A 89 2.62 -0.03 -4.05
N MET A 90 3.84 0.47 -4.19
CA MET A 90 4.76 0.76 -3.09
C MET A 90 5.23 2.20 -3.23
N THR A 91 5.19 2.94 -2.12
CA THR A 91 5.61 4.35 -2.05
C THR A 91 6.57 4.55 -0.89
N SER A 92 7.57 5.41 -1.05
CA SER A 92 8.51 5.78 0.02
C SER A 92 7.84 6.65 1.08
N HIS A 93 8.57 6.86 2.18
CA HIS A 93 8.22 7.76 3.28
C HIS A 93 7.88 9.21 2.86
N ASP A 94 8.36 9.67 1.69
CA ASP A 94 8.12 11.00 1.12
C ASP A 94 7.09 11.00 -0.04
N GLY A 95 6.43 9.87 -0.30
CA GLY A 95 5.35 9.75 -1.27
C GLY A 95 5.80 9.48 -2.72
N ARG A 96 7.10 9.24 -2.98
CA ARG A 96 7.58 8.81 -4.30
C ARG A 96 7.19 7.36 -4.56
N GLY A 97 6.73 7.05 -5.78
CA GLY A 97 6.48 5.67 -6.21
C GLY A 97 7.77 4.85 -6.33
N LEU A 98 7.79 3.66 -5.74
CA LEU A 98 8.96 2.79 -5.64
C LEU A 98 8.83 1.47 -6.40
N ALA A 99 7.61 0.94 -6.52
CA ALA A 99 7.30 -0.24 -7.30
C ALA A 99 5.78 -0.31 -7.59
N GLU A 100 5.42 -1.06 -8.62
CA GLU A 100 4.05 -1.52 -8.84
C GLU A 100 4.04 -2.95 -9.37
N ARG A 101 2.94 -3.68 -9.13
CA ARG A 101 2.79 -5.05 -9.61
C ARG A 101 1.37 -5.42 -9.93
N TYR A 102 1.17 -5.94 -11.14
CA TYR A 102 -0.06 -6.60 -11.55
C TYR A 102 -0.26 -7.91 -10.76
N VAL A 103 -1.40 -8.08 -10.11
CA VAL A 103 -1.73 -9.24 -9.25
C VAL A 103 -3.04 -9.94 -9.62
N GLY A 104 -3.69 -9.57 -10.73
CA GLY A 104 -4.93 -10.18 -11.22
C GLY A 104 -6.08 -9.20 -11.34
N PRO A 105 -7.34 -9.64 -11.56
CA PRO A 105 -8.48 -8.77 -11.89
C PRO A 105 -8.95 -7.84 -10.74
N LYS A 106 -8.69 -8.18 -9.48
CA LYS A 106 -8.87 -7.30 -8.33
C LYS A 106 -7.96 -7.74 -7.19
N ALA A 107 -7.12 -6.84 -6.68
CA ALA A 107 -6.36 -7.06 -5.46
C ALA A 107 -7.30 -6.85 -4.25
N SER A 108 -8.07 -7.89 -3.88
CA SER A 108 -9.08 -7.78 -2.83
C SER A 108 -8.48 -7.38 -1.48
N ARG A 109 -7.28 -7.88 -1.13
CA ARG A 109 -6.58 -7.61 0.12
C ARG A 109 -5.06 -7.67 -0.06
N VAL A 110 -4.32 -6.75 0.54
CA VAL A 110 -2.85 -6.81 0.56
C VAL A 110 -2.36 -6.80 1.99
N PHE A 111 -1.48 -7.74 2.29
CA PHE A 111 -0.78 -7.81 3.56
C PHE A 111 0.72 -7.62 3.33
N PRO A 112 1.40 -6.87 4.20
CA PRO A 112 2.85 -6.84 4.19
C PRO A 112 3.29 -8.16 4.79
N LEU A 113 4.30 -8.80 4.21
CA LEU A 113 5.10 -9.74 4.98
C LEU A 113 6.48 -9.12 5.11
N VAL A 114 6.64 -8.27 6.11
CA VAL A 114 7.99 -7.82 6.49
C VAL A 114 8.70 -9.02 7.07
N VAL A 115 9.59 -9.63 6.29
CA VAL A 115 10.45 -10.70 6.79
C VAL A 115 11.56 -10.04 7.60
N PRO A 116 11.85 -10.49 8.84
CA PRO A 116 12.85 -9.88 9.74
C PRO A 116 14.31 -9.84 9.25
N GLU A 117 14.61 -10.14 7.99
CA GLU A 117 15.99 -10.32 7.47
C GLU A 117 16.37 -9.32 6.35
N GLY A 118 15.69 -8.19 6.22
CA GLY A 118 16.16 -7.08 5.36
C GLY A 118 16.05 -7.33 3.85
N ARG A 119 15.14 -8.23 3.44
CA ARG A 119 14.65 -8.32 2.06
C ARG A 119 13.14 -8.39 2.12
N GLY A 120 12.48 -7.24 1.94
CA GLY A 120 11.02 -7.13 2.06
C GLY A 120 10.31 -8.11 1.14
N GLU A 121 9.36 -8.85 1.70
CA GLU A 121 8.40 -9.62 0.94
C GLU A 121 7.01 -9.00 1.12
N VAL A 122 6.10 -9.25 0.19
CA VAL A 122 4.72 -8.78 0.26
C VAL A 122 3.81 -9.97 -0.03
N ILE A 123 2.86 -10.25 0.85
CA ILE A 123 1.84 -11.28 0.60
C ILE A 123 0.52 -10.63 0.24
N CYS A 124 -0.02 -10.92 -0.94
CA CYS A 124 -1.36 -10.45 -1.28
C CYS A 124 -2.36 -11.59 -1.47
N GLY A 125 -3.61 -11.31 -1.14
CA GLY A 125 -4.76 -12.07 -1.59
C GLY A 125 -5.44 -11.34 -2.74
N ALA A 126 -5.77 -12.05 -3.81
CA ALA A 126 -6.50 -11.48 -4.93
C ALA A 126 -7.85 -12.17 -5.15
N SER A 127 -8.73 -11.49 -5.88
CA SER A 127 -10.08 -11.98 -6.19
C SER A 127 -10.09 -13.17 -7.14
N ASP A 128 -8.94 -13.49 -7.75
CA ASP A 128 -8.75 -14.69 -8.57
C ASP A 128 -8.49 -15.96 -7.74
N ALA A 129 -8.87 -15.91 -6.46
CA ALA A 129 -8.75 -17.00 -5.51
C ALA A 129 -7.31 -17.45 -5.26
N ARG A 130 -6.32 -16.56 -5.35
CA ARG A 130 -4.92 -16.88 -5.05
C ARG A 130 -4.34 -16.02 -3.93
N VAL A 131 -3.50 -16.65 -3.12
CA VAL A 131 -2.51 -15.97 -2.28
C VAL A 131 -1.18 -16.00 -3.02
N ARG A 132 -0.47 -14.87 -3.03
CA ARG A 132 0.82 -14.70 -3.69
C ARG A 132 1.83 -14.11 -2.73
N LEU A 133 3.08 -14.56 -2.83
CA LEU A 133 4.23 -13.94 -2.19
C LEU A 133 5.07 -13.26 -3.27
N PHE A 134 5.37 -11.99 -3.05
CA PHE A 134 6.30 -11.23 -3.87
C PHE A 134 7.56 -10.91 -3.08
N LYS A 135 8.71 -11.01 -3.73
CA LYS A 135 9.98 -10.55 -3.20
C LYS A 135 10.33 -9.21 -3.83
N LEU A 136 10.83 -8.28 -3.02
CA LEU A 136 11.36 -7.02 -3.52
C LEU A 136 12.75 -7.24 -4.16
N GLU A 137 12.88 -6.82 -5.41
CA GLU A 137 14.12 -6.87 -6.19
C GLU A 137 14.42 -5.50 -6.78
N ARG A 138 15.68 -5.25 -7.14
CA ARG A 138 16.05 -4.02 -7.86
C ARG A 138 15.38 -4.01 -9.24
N GLY A 139 14.83 -2.85 -9.58
CA GLY A 139 14.15 -2.62 -10.86
C GLY A 139 15.01 -1.84 -11.85
N GLU A 140 14.78 -2.11 -13.13
CA GLU A 140 15.19 -1.23 -14.24
C GLU A 140 13.91 -0.70 -14.90
N GLY A 141 13.70 0.62 -14.93
CA GLY A 141 12.48 1.19 -15.50
C GLY A 141 11.96 2.40 -14.71
N PRO A 142 10.65 2.70 -14.76
CA PRO A 142 10.09 3.89 -14.12
C PRO A 142 10.19 3.85 -12.59
N PHE A 143 10.42 2.67 -12.02
CA PHE A 143 10.50 2.43 -10.59
C PHE A 143 11.85 1.79 -10.21
N PRO A 144 12.43 2.17 -9.05
CA PRO A 144 13.70 1.63 -8.56
C PRO A 144 13.62 0.17 -8.10
N PHE A 145 12.41 -0.34 -7.79
CA PHE A 145 12.20 -1.72 -7.37
C PHE A 145 11.13 -2.43 -8.21
N ARG A 146 11.15 -3.76 -8.14
CA ARG A 146 10.14 -4.66 -8.70
C ARG A 146 9.69 -5.65 -7.63
N LEU A 147 8.43 -6.04 -7.69
CA LEU A 147 7.86 -7.12 -6.87
C LEU A 147 7.82 -8.39 -7.74
N GLU A 148 8.74 -9.33 -7.50
CA GLU A 148 8.83 -10.59 -8.24
C GLU A 148 8.04 -11.69 -7.54
N GLU A 149 7.12 -12.35 -8.26
CA GLU A 149 6.32 -13.44 -7.69
C GLU A 149 7.24 -14.62 -7.37
N ARG A 150 7.33 -14.98 -6.09
CA ARG A 150 8.10 -16.13 -5.62
C ARG A 150 7.28 -17.41 -5.68
N TRP A 151 6.02 -17.33 -5.26
CA TRP A 151 5.05 -18.43 -5.37
C TRP A 151 3.62 -17.91 -5.27
N SER A 152 2.67 -18.74 -5.71
CA SER A 152 1.24 -18.50 -5.49
C SER A 152 0.45 -19.79 -5.30
N VAL A 153 -0.58 -19.75 -4.46
CA VAL A 153 -1.43 -20.89 -4.09
C VAL A 153 -2.90 -20.57 -4.34
N PRO A 154 -3.65 -21.42 -5.08
CA PRO A 154 -5.10 -21.26 -5.23
C PRO A 154 -5.86 -21.74 -3.99
N LEU A 155 -6.89 -20.99 -3.58
CA LEU A 155 -7.75 -21.29 -2.43
C LEU A 155 -9.19 -21.66 -2.82
N GLY A 156 -9.55 -21.58 -4.11
CA GLY A 156 -10.89 -21.94 -4.61
C GLY A 156 -12.01 -20.92 -4.36
N GLY A 157 -11.71 -19.79 -3.68
CA GLY A 157 -12.60 -18.65 -3.51
C GLY A 157 -11.82 -17.35 -3.25
N GLU A 158 -12.49 -16.20 -3.38
CA GLU A 158 -11.88 -14.88 -3.16
C GLU A 158 -11.24 -14.80 -1.76
N VAL A 159 -10.02 -14.26 -1.72
CA VAL A 159 -9.33 -14.01 -0.46
C VAL A 159 -9.91 -12.75 0.18
N THR A 160 -10.67 -12.92 1.26
CA THR A 160 -11.34 -11.80 1.97
C THR A 160 -10.58 -11.33 3.21
N GLY A 161 -9.64 -12.14 3.70
CA GLY A 161 -8.73 -11.82 4.79
C GLY A 161 -7.52 -12.75 4.80
N LEU A 162 -6.41 -12.23 5.31
CA LEU A 162 -5.18 -12.98 5.59
C LEU A 162 -4.76 -12.59 7.02
N VAL A 163 -4.21 -13.52 7.78
CA VAL A 163 -3.60 -13.21 9.08
C VAL A 163 -2.33 -14.06 9.19
N LEU A 164 -1.22 -13.41 9.52
CA LEU A 164 0.00 -14.11 9.89
C LEU A 164 -0.11 -14.49 11.37
N ARG A 165 0.11 -15.77 11.68
CA ARG A 165 0.29 -16.22 13.07
C ARG A 165 1.78 -16.45 13.28
N GLY A 166 2.35 -15.68 14.21
CA GLY A 166 3.68 -15.96 14.77
C GLY A 166 3.63 -17.09 15.78
#